data_AF-A0A4R3KU97-F1
#
_entry.id   AF-A0A4R3KU97-F1
#
_cell.length_a   1.000
_cell.length_b   1.000
_cell.length_c   1.000
_cell.angle_alpha   90.00
_cell.angle_beta   90.00
_cell.angle_gamma   90.00
#
_symmetry.space_group_name_H-M   'P 1'
#
loop_
_entity.id
_entity.type
_entity.pdbx_description
1 polymer ?
#
loop_
_entity_poly.entity_id
_entity_poly.type
_entity_poly.pdbx_seq_one_letter_code
_entity_poly.pdbx_strand_id
1 'polypeptide(L)'
;MEIFNNISIGDLEEPNILHTKMERIDSKKDDEALKKVCKDFEAIFLSMIFKQMKKTIPEGGLIEKSLGSEIFEDMYIEEISKEISKRDGGLGIQEMLYQQFKQGYVSW
;
A
#
# COMPACT_ATOMS: atom_id res chain seq x y z
N MET A 1 -5.30 17.35 15.25
CA MET A 1 -3.90 17.09 14.84
C MET A 1 -3.62 15.59 14.84
N GLU A 2 -4.55 14.76 14.30
CA GLU A 2 -4.43 13.28 14.28
C GLU A 2 -5.02 12.68 12.99
N ILE A 3 -4.92 13.38 11.85
CA ILE A 3 -5.66 12.99 10.62
C ILE A 3 -4.86 12.08 9.69
N PHE A 4 -3.61 11.75 10.04
CA PHE A 4 -2.69 10.99 9.18
C PHE A 4 -2.26 9.68 9.84
N ASN A 5 -3.21 8.89 10.35
CA ASN A 5 -2.91 7.49 10.63
C ASN A 5 -2.44 6.82 9.33
N ASN A 6 -1.31 6.10 9.41
CA ASN A 6 -0.84 5.23 8.32
C ASN A 6 -1.97 4.31 7.88
N ILE A 7 -2.09 4.08 6.57
CA ILE A 7 -2.97 2.98 6.11
C ILE A 7 -2.32 1.68 6.58
N SER A 8 -3.01 0.95 7.44
CA SER A 8 -2.64 -0.41 7.80
C SER A 8 -3.17 -1.36 6.74
N ILE A 9 -2.45 -2.45 6.48
CA ILE A 9 -2.87 -3.43 5.48
C ILE A 9 -4.14 -4.18 5.92
N GLY A 10 -4.49 -4.17 7.21
CA GLY A 10 -5.81 -4.57 7.72
C GLY A 10 -6.97 -3.70 7.22
N ASP A 11 -6.69 -2.48 6.75
CA ASP A 11 -7.70 -1.57 6.18
C ASP A 11 -8.12 -1.99 4.76
N LEU A 12 -7.51 -3.05 4.19
CA LEU A 12 -7.84 -3.63 2.87
C LEU A 12 -9.24 -4.24 2.78
N GLU A 13 -9.86 -4.57 3.92
CA GLU A 13 -11.26 -5.00 3.94
C GLU A 13 -12.22 -3.86 3.57
N GLU A 14 -11.74 -2.61 3.61
CA GLU A 14 -12.50 -1.43 3.21
C GLU A 14 -12.14 -0.99 1.78
N PRO A 15 -12.92 -1.37 0.75
CA PRO A 15 -12.67 -1.01 -0.65
C PRO A 15 -12.62 0.52 -0.90
N ASN A 16 -13.11 1.33 0.03
CA ASN A 16 -13.21 2.79 -0.09
C ASN A 16 -12.19 3.56 0.77
N ILE A 17 -11.18 2.89 1.34
CA ILE A 17 -10.22 3.55 2.26
C ILE A 17 -9.45 4.70 1.59
N LEU A 18 -9.09 4.54 0.31
CA LEU A 18 -8.39 5.56 -0.46
C LEU A 18 -9.29 6.78 -0.71
N HIS A 19 -10.50 6.53 -1.17
CA HIS A 19 -11.52 7.55 -1.39
C HIS A 19 -11.75 8.38 -0.12
N THR A 20 -12.00 7.70 1.01
CA THR A 20 -12.24 8.34 2.31
C THR A 20 -11.09 9.23 2.77
N LYS A 21 -9.83 8.81 2.53
CA LYS A 21 -8.65 9.63 2.87
C LYS A 21 -8.46 10.78 1.88
N MET A 22 -8.74 10.58 0.61
CA MET A 22 -8.57 11.58 -0.45
C MET A 22 -9.64 12.68 -0.39
N GLU A 23 -10.89 12.38 -0.03
CA GLU A 23 -11.94 13.39 0.20
C GLU A 23 -11.54 14.41 1.28
N ARG A 24 -10.67 14.02 2.21
CA ARG A 24 -10.20 14.85 3.32
C ARG A 24 -8.95 15.65 2.98
N ILE A 25 -8.37 15.49 1.79
CA ILE A 25 -7.14 16.12 1.35
C ILE A 25 -7.48 17.14 0.26
N ASP A 26 -7.18 18.41 0.50
CA ASP A 26 -7.22 19.42 -0.56
C ASP A 26 -5.91 19.28 -1.37
N SER A 27 -5.98 18.71 -2.57
CA SER A 27 -4.81 18.44 -3.41
C SER A 27 -3.97 19.68 -3.75
N LYS A 28 -4.51 20.89 -3.54
CA LYS A 28 -3.80 22.16 -3.75
C LYS A 28 -3.10 22.69 -2.49
N LYS A 29 -3.53 22.26 -1.30
CA LYS A 29 -3.01 22.76 -0.01
C LYS A 29 -2.23 21.71 0.76
N ASP A 30 -2.57 20.44 0.58
CA ASP A 30 -2.08 19.32 1.38
C ASP A 30 -1.14 18.41 0.57
N ASP A 31 -0.14 19.00 -0.11
CA ASP A 31 0.77 18.31 -1.03
C ASP A 31 1.50 17.13 -0.38
N GLU A 32 2.01 17.31 0.84
CA GLU A 32 2.70 16.26 1.59
C GLU A 32 1.75 15.15 2.04
N ALA A 33 0.49 15.48 2.36
CA ALA A 33 -0.52 14.47 2.68
C ALA A 33 -0.90 13.66 1.44
N LEU A 34 -1.03 14.31 0.28
CA LEU A 34 -1.29 13.65 -0.99
C LEU A 34 -0.16 12.68 -1.35
N LYS A 35 1.10 13.11 -1.24
CA LYS A 35 2.27 12.23 -1.42
C LYS A 35 2.21 11.05 -0.47
N LYS A 36 1.95 11.29 0.82
CA LYS A 36 1.88 10.23 1.83
C LYS A 36 0.80 9.20 1.50
N VAL A 37 -0.40 9.63 1.10
CA VAL A 37 -1.48 8.70 0.71
C VAL A 37 -1.11 7.90 -0.53
N CYS A 38 -0.43 8.51 -1.51
CA CYS A 38 0.06 7.80 -2.69
C CYS A 38 1.15 6.77 -2.33
N LYS A 39 2.06 7.10 -1.41
CA LYS A 39 3.07 6.17 -0.87
C LYS A 39 2.41 4.99 -0.17
N ASP A 40 1.47 5.28 0.73
CA ASP A 40 0.74 4.26 1.50
C ASP A 40 -0.04 3.33 0.55
N PHE A 41 -0.63 3.86 -0.52
CA PHE A 41 -1.27 3.04 -1.55
C PHE A 41 -0.30 2.11 -2.29
N GLU A 42 0.87 2.62 -2.70
CA GLU A 42 1.87 1.79 -3.39
C GLU A 42 2.35 0.64 -2.48
N ALA A 43 2.54 0.89 -1.18
CA ALA A 43 2.87 -0.15 -0.21
C ALA A 43 1.82 -1.27 -0.16
N ILE A 44 0.54 -0.89 -0.19
CA ILE A 44 -0.58 -1.83 -0.16
C ILE A 44 -0.60 -2.66 -1.45
N PHE A 45 -0.52 -1.98 -2.59
CA PHE A 45 -0.53 -2.62 -3.89
C PHE A 45 0.64 -3.61 -4.06
N LEU A 46 1.82 -3.24 -3.58
CA LEU A 46 3.00 -4.12 -3.51
C LEU A 46 2.73 -5.36 -2.66
N SER A 47 2.14 -5.19 -1.47
CA SER A 47 1.80 -6.31 -0.60
C SER A 47 0.81 -7.25 -1.27
N MET A 48 -0.19 -6.72 -1.98
CA MET A 48 -1.11 -7.53 -2.78
C MET A 48 -0.38 -8.33 -3.86
N ILE A 49 0.51 -7.69 -4.63
CA ILE A 49 1.31 -8.38 -5.65
C ILE A 49 2.13 -9.51 -5.02
N PHE A 50 2.87 -9.25 -3.96
CA PHE A 50 3.70 -10.27 -3.31
C PHE A 50 2.88 -11.40 -2.69
N LYS A 51 1.72 -11.09 -2.09
CA LYS A 51 0.78 -12.12 -1.62
C LYS A 51 0.27 -12.99 -2.77
N GLN A 52 -0.05 -12.41 -3.93
CA GLN A 52 -0.45 -13.19 -5.11
C GLN A 52 0.72 -14.02 -5.67
N MET A 53 1.93 -13.47 -5.72
CA MET A 53 3.14 -14.21 -6.11
C MET A 53 3.38 -15.40 -5.16
N LYS A 54 3.26 -15.20 -3.85
CA LYS A 54 3.37 -16.28 -2.84
C LYS A 54 2.36 -17.40 -3.11
N LYS A 55 1.10 -17.07 -3.45
CA LYS A 55 0.07 -18.05 -3.80
C LYS A 55 0.37 -18.88 -5.05
N THR A 56 1.26 -18.42 -5.92
CA THR A 56 1.69 -19.21 -7.09
C THR A 56 2.72 -20.30 -6.75
N ILE A 57 3.30 -20.27 -5.54
CA ILE A 57 4.26 -21.28 -5.08
C ILE A 57 3.46 -22.47 -4.53
N PRO A 58 3.62 -23.68 -5.09
CA PRO A 58 2.90 -24.86 -4.62
C PRO A 58 3.24 -25.18 -3.16
N GLU A 59 2.22 -25.55 -2.38
CA GLU A 59 2.40 -26.10 -1.03
C GLU A 59 2.84 -27.58 -1.10
N GLY A 60 3.59 -28.05 -0.10
CA GLY A 60 3.95 -29.48 0.02
C GLY A 60 5.39 -29.86 -0.36
N GLY A 61 6.39 -29.07 0.03
CA GLY A 61 7.81 -29.41 -0.11
C GLY A 61 8.32 -30.43 0.93
N LEU A 62 9.63 -30.72 0.92
CA LEU A 62 10.29 -31.58 1.93
C LEU A 62 10.10 -31.09 3.38
N ILE A 63 9.81 -29.80 3.55
CA ILE A 63 9.60 -29.15 4.85
C ILE A 63 8.15 -28.66 4.88
N GLU A 64 7.38 -29.14 5.87
CA GLU A 64 6.03 -28.65 6.12
C GLU A 64 6.07 -27.19 6.63
N LYS A 65 5.20 -26.35 6.09
CA LYS A 65 5.00 -25.00 6.62
C LYS A 65 4.19 -25.06 7.91
N SER A 66 4.71 -24.41 8.95
CA SER A 66 3.95 -24.18 10.18
C SER A 66 3.07 -22.94 10.06
N LEU A 67 2.00 -22.86 10.86
CA LEU A 67 1.18 -21.65 10.99
C LEU A 67 2.02 -20.42 11.38
N GLY A 68 3.03 -20.60 12.23
CA GLY A 68 3.94 -19.51 12.63
C GLY A 68 4.78 -19.00 11.45
N SER A 69 5.21 -19.90 10.56
CA SER A 69 5.92 -19.54 9.33
C SER A 69 5.03 -18.73 8.39
N GLU A 70 3.77 -19.14 8.22
CA GLU A 70 2.81 -18.43 7.38
C GLU A 70 2.55 -17.00 7.86
N ILE A 71 2.30 -16.84 9.16
CA ILE A 71 2.10 -15.52 9.78
C ILE A 71 3.36 -14.65 9.62
N PHE A 72 4.55 -15.21 9.87
CA PHE A 72 5.80 -14.47 9.73
C PHE A 72 6.04 -14.01 8.28
N GLU A 73 5.78 -14.89 7.30
CA GLU A 73 5.90 -14.54 5.88
C GLU A 73 4.96 -13.40 5.50
N ASP A 74 3.73 -13.41 6.00
CA ASP A 74 2.77 -12.34 5.73
C ASP A 74 3.22 -11.02 6.34
N MET A 75 3.65 -11.03 7.61
CA MET A 75 4.26 -9.85 8.26
C MET A 75 5.49 -9.35 7.51
N TYR A 76 6.32 -10.27 7.01
CA TYR A 76 7.51 -9.94 6.23
C TYR A 76 7.15 -9.27 4.90
N ILE A 77 6.17 -9.83 4.17
CA ILE A 77 5.66 -9.23 2.93
C ILE A 77 5.12 -7.82 3.18
N GLU A 78 4.47 -7.59 4.31
CA GLU A 78 3.93 -6.28 4.66
C GLU A 78 5.03 -5.26 4.92
N GLU A 79 6.03 -5.59 5.74
CA GLU A 79 7.12 -4.67 6.06
C GLU A 79 8.02 -4.39 4.85
N ILE A 80 8.31 -5.41 4.03
CA ILE A 80 9.11 -5.18 2.82
C ILE A 80 8.37 -4.28 1.82
N SER A 81 7.04 -4.42 1.70
CA SER A 81 6.24 -3.58 0.81
C SER A 81 6.23 -2.12 1.27
N LYS A 82 6.09 -1.89 2.58
CA LYS A 82 6.21 -0.55 3.17
C LYS A 82 7.60 0.03 2.91
N GLU A 83 8.66 -0.75 3.14
CA GLU A 83 10.02 -0.25 2.97
C GLU A 83 10.35 0.08 1.51
N ILE A 84 9.88 -0.74 0.56
CA ILE A 84 10.03 -0.46 -0.87
C ILE A 84 9.30 0.84 -1.25
N SER A 85 8.07 1.04 -0.77
CA SER A 85 7.28 2.25 -1.09
C SER A 85 7.92 3.56 -0.58
N LYS A 86 8.67 3.51 0.53
CA LYS A 86 9.32 4.69 1.11
C LYS A 86 10.48 5.20 0.25
N ARG A 87 11.16 4.30 -0.49
CA ARG A 87 12.27 4.67 -1.37
C ARG A 87 11.79 5.68 -2.41
N ASP A 88 12.62 6.68 -2.69
CA ASP A 88 12.29 7.68 -3.69
C ASP A 88 11.99 7.01 -5.03
N GLY A 89 10.80 7.27 -5.55
CA GLY A 89 10.31 6.67 -6.79
C GLY A 89 9.78 5.25 -6.66
N GLY A 90 9.91 4.54 -5.54
CA GLY A 90 9.32 3.21 -5.29
C GLY A 90 9.30 2.28 -6.51
N LEU A 91 8.09 1.89 -6.95
CA LEU A 91 7.85 1.27 -8.27
C LEU A 91 7.33 2.27 -9.33
N GLY A 92 7.17 3.54 -8.96
CA GLY A 92 6.67 4.62 -9.81
C GLY A 92 5.15 4.80 -9.77
N ILE A 93 4.43 3.93 -9.06
CA ILE A 93 2.96 3.96 -8.97
C ILE A 93 2.52 5.13 -8.10
N GLN A 94 3.23 5.36 -6.98
CA GLN A 94 2.96 6.50 -6.10
C GLN A 94 3.11 7.85 -6.84
N GLU A 95 4.12 7.97 -7.70
CA GLU A 95 4.37 9.19 -8.49
C GLU A 95 3.31 9.35 -9.57
N MET A 96 2.99 8.27 -10.29
CA MET A 96 1.92 8.28 -11.29
C MET A 96 0.60 8.77 -10.68
N LEU A 97 0.20 8.23 -9.54
CA LEU A 97 -1.03 8.62 -8.85
C LEU A 97 -0.98 10.07 -8.39
N TYR A 98 0.12 10.48 -7.75
CA TYR A 98 0.33 11.86 -7.32
C TYR A 98 0.15 12.85 -8.49
N GLN A 99 0.70 12.53 -9.66
CA GLN A 99 0.55 13.35 -10.86
C GLN A 99 -0.90 13.39 -11.37
N GLN A 100 -1.61 12.25 -11.37
CA GLN A 100 -3.03 12.21 -11.77
C GLN A 100 -3.90 13.10 -10.89
N PHE A 101 -3.68 13.07 -9.57
CA PHE A 101 -4.42 13.91 -8.62
C PHE A 101 -4.05 15.39 -8.72
N LYS A 102 -2.77 15.71 -8.93
CA LYS A 102 -2.31 17.09 -9.05
C LYS A 102 -2.77 17.77 -10.33
N GLN A 103 -2.86 17.01 -11.43
CA GLN A 103 -3.31 17.52 -12.72
C GLN A 103 -4.85 17.61 -12.81
N GLY A 104 -5.57 17.12 -11.79
CA GLY A 104 -7.03 17.21 -11.73
C GLY A 104 -7.76 16.25 -12.67
N TYR A 105 -7.08 15.23 -13.20
CA TYR A 105 -7.71 14.20 -14.03
C TYR A 105 -8.58 13.25 -13.20
N VAL A 106 -8.28 13.14 -11.91
CA VAL A 106 -9.05 12.37 -10.95
C VAL A 106 -9.49 13.34 -9.86
N SER A 107 -10.77 13.71 -9.88
CA SER A 107 -11.45 14.43 -8.81
C SER A 107 -12.62 13.58 -8.34
N TRP A 108 -12.75 13.40 -7.04
CA TRP A 108 -13.91 12.81 -6.40
C TRP A 108 -14.90 13.92 -6.01
#